data_AF-A0A4V2XT49-F1
#
_entry.id   AF-A0A4V2XT49-F1
#
_cell.length_a   1.000
_cell.length_b   1.000
_cell.length_c   1.000
_cell.angle_alpha   90.00
_cell.angle_beta   90.00
_cell.angle_gamma   90.00
#
_symmetry.space_group_name_H-M   'P 1'
#
loop_
_entity.id
_entity.type
_entity.pdbx_description
1 polymer ?
#
loop_
_entity_poly.entity_id
_entity_poly.type
_entity_poly.pdbx_seq_one_letter_code
_entity_poly.pdbx_strand_id
1 'polypeptide(L)'
;MFTPRAGGNPRPVRRDQVKPDQRRSGRVEPVGPGAMAPVLYDAVLLDRDGTLIEDVPYNGDPDKVRPVPGAREALDRLRAAGLRLAVV
;
A
#
# COMPACT_ATOMS: atom_id res chain seq x y z
N MET A 1 18.77 -33.02 27.86
CA MET A 1 17.99 -32.13 28.75
C MET A 1 17.31 -31.10 27.85
N PHE A 2 16.06 -31.36 27.47
CA PHE A 2 15.27 -30.54 26.54
C PHE A 2 14.42 -29.56 27.34
N THR A 3 14.46 -28.27 27.02
CA THR A 3 13.48 -27.29 27.45
C THR A 3 12.63 -26.88 26.25
N PRO A 4 11.29 -26.92 26.32
CA PRO A 4 10.45 -26.41 25.25
C PRO A 4 10.32 -24.89 25.40
N ARG A 5 10.64 -24.12 24.36
CA ARG A 5 10.22 -22.71 24.29
C ARG A 5 8.77 -22.68 23.82
N ALA A 6 7.91 -22.20 24.72
CA ALA A 6 6.51 -21.91 24.46
C ALA A 6 6.36 -20.95 23.27
N GLY A 7 5.33 -21.21 22.45
CA GLY A 7 4.97 -20.40 21.30
C GLY A 7 4.75 -18.93 21.66
N GLY A 8 5.50 -18.05 20.99
CA GLY A 8 5.18 -16.64 20.92
C GLY A 8 4.20 -16.42 19.77
N ASN A 9 2.96 -16.07 20.09
CA ASN A 9 1.99 -15.55 19.13
C ASN A 9 2.64 -14.35 18.38
N PRO A 10 2.62 -14.26 17.03
CA PRO A 10 3.08 -13.06 16.36
C PRO A 10 2.29 -11.86 16.89
N ARG A 11 3.01 -10.78 17.23
CA ARG A 11 2.40 -9.56 17.76
C ARG A 11 1.35 -9.08 16.76
N PRO A 12 0.14 -8.71 17.19
CA PRO A 12 -0.84 -8.10 16.29
C PRO A 12 -0.20 -6.84 15.71
N VAL A 13 -0.19 -6.75 14.38
CA VAL A 13 0.21 -5.55 13.65
C VAL A 13 -0.63 -4.40 14.21
N ARG A 14 0.02 -3.49 14.95
CA ARG A 14 -0.64 -2.34 15.58
C ARG A 14 -1.20 -1.49 14.45
N ARG A 15 -2.53 -1.46 14.32
CA ARG A 15 -3.29 -0.66 13.35
C ARG A 15 -3.13 0.86 13.56
N ASP A 16 -2.37 1.26 14.57
CA ASP A 16 -2.39 2.61 15.14
C ASP A 16 -1.17 3.47 14.76
N GLN A 17 -0.30 3.01 13.85
CA GLN A 17 0.90 3.75 13.41
C GLN A 17 0.82 4.34 12.00
N VAL A 18 -0.37 4.61 11.49
CA VAL A 18 -0.50 5.51 10.33
C VAL A 18 -0.16 6.91 10.81
N LYS A 19 1.04 7.40 10.48
CA LYS A 19 1.48 8.74 10.84
C LYS A 19 0.51 9.78 10.23
N PRO A 20 0.27 10.95 10.89
CA PRO A 20 -0.75 11.91 10.44
C PRO A 20 -0.53 12.47 9.02
N ASP A 21 0.72 12.50 8.57
CA ASP A 21 1.12 12.85 7.20
C ASP A 21 0.61 11.85 6.17
N GLN A 22 0.48 10.57 6.52
CA GLN A 22 -0.18 9.54 5.70
C GLN A 22 -1.71 9.71 5.63
N ARG A 23 -2.29 10.61 6.43
CA ARG A 23 -3.72 11.01 6.35
C ARG A 23 -3.96 12.32 5.61
N ARG A 24 -2.96 12.88 4.94
CA ARG A 24 -3.17 14.05 4.08
C ARG A 24 -3.29 13.60 2.64
N SER A 25 -4.44 13.00 2.36
CA SER A 25 -5.05 13.17 1.06
C SER A 25 -5.23 14.71 0.90
N GLY A 26 -4.36 15.37 0.14
CA GLY A 26 -4.39 16.80 -0.17
C GLY A 26 -5.78 17.30 -0.56
N ARG A 27 -6.23 18.39 0.09
CA ARG A 27 -7.50 19.05 -0.22
C ARG A 27 -7.41 19.69 -1.60
N VAL A 28 -8.31 19.32 -2.51
CA VAL A 28 -8.52 19.99 -3.81
C VAL A 28 -9.85 20.72 -3.74
N GLU A 29 -9.84 21.99 -4.10
CA GLU A 29 -11.04 22.84 -4.14
C GLU A 29 -11.98 22.37 -5.26
N PRO A 30 -13.31 22.36 -5.05
CA PRO A 30 -14.24 21.85 -6.04
C PRO A 30 -14.31 22.78 -7.26
N VAL A 31 -14.06 22.23 -8.45
CA VAL A 31 -14.43 22.84 -9.73
C VAL A 31 -15.96 22.82 -9.85
N GLY A 32 -16.54 23.90 -10.35
CA GLY A 32 -17.97 24.22 -10.31
C GLY A 32 -18.95 23.18 -10.90
N PRO A 33 -20.27 23.46 -10.79
CA PRO A 33 -21.33 22.46 -11.00
C PRO A 33 -21.36 21.98 -12.46
N GLY A 34 -20.92 20.73 -12.66
CA GLY A 34 -20.89 20.05 -13.96
C GLY A 34 -19.72 19.07 -14.12
N ALA A 35 -18.67 19.21 -13.31
CA ALA A 35 -17.55 18.27 -13.30
C ALA A 35 -17.84 17.08 -12.38
N MET A 36 -17.67 15.86 -12.91
CA MET A 36 -17.44 14.66 -12.11
C MET A 36 -16.44 15.02 -11.00
N ALA A 37 -16.79 14.81 -9.73
CA ALA A 37 -16.09 15.37 -8.56
C ALA A 37 -14.56 15.33 -8.76
N PRO A 38 -13.82 16.43 -8.47
CA PRO A 38 -12.41 16.48 -8.80
C PRO A 38 -11.72 15.32 -8.09
N VAL A 39 -11.04 14.49 -8.88
CA VAL A 39 -10.14 13.49 -8.35
C VAL A 39 -9.10 14.28 -7.55
N LEU A 40 -9.10 14.13 -6.23
CA LEU A 40 -8.23 14.93 -5.35
C LEU A 40 -6.73 14.68 -5.62
N TYR A 41 -6.40 13.61 -6.34
CA TYR A 41 -5.04 13.24 -6.75
C TYR A 41 -5.04 12.86 -8.24
N ASP A 42 -3.93 13.17 -8.92
CA ASP A 42 -3.67 12.72 -10.29
C ASP A 42 -2.89 11.40 -10.35
N ALA A 43 -2.22 11.03 -9.24
CA ALA A 43 -1.33 9.89 -9.18
C ALA A 43 -1.23 9.27 -7.79
N VAL A 44 -0.86 7.98 -7.76
CA VAL A 44 -0.47 7.24 -6.56
C VAL A 44 0.95 6.73 -6.74
N LEU A 45 1.80 7.06 -5.78
CA LEU A 45 3.17 6.53 -5.68
C LEU A 45 3.15 5.35 -4.72
N LEU A 46 3.73 4.25 -5.15
CA LEU A 46 3.71 2.97 -4.46
C LEU A 46 5.14 2.57 -4.11
N ASP A 47 5.35 2.15 -2.87
CA ASP A 47 6.55 1.40 -2.51
C ASP A 47 6.47 -0.02 -3.10
N ARG A 48 7.60 -0.70 -3.24
CA ARG A 48 7.68 -2.07 -3.77
C ARG A 48 7.50 -3.09 -2.65
N ASP A 49 8.42 -3.11 -1.70
CA ASP A 49 8.56 -4.18 -0.70
C ASP A 49 7.60 -3.95 0.47
N GLY A 50 6.89 -5.00 0.88
CA GLY A 50 5.84 -4.90 1.91
C GLY A 50 4.56 -4.16 1.46
N THR A 51 4.56 -3.56 0.26
CA THR A 51 3.41 -2.84 -0.32
C THR A 51 2.83 -3.55 -1.53
N LEU A 52 3.62 -3.77 -2.58
CA LEU A 52 3.18 -4.51 -3.78
C LEU A 52 3.59 -5.97 -3.71
N ILE A 53 4.78 -6.26 -3.18
CA ILE A 53 5.32 -7.60 -3.03
C ILE A 53 5.69 -7.90 -1.58
N GLU A 54 5.83 -9.18 -1.24
CA GLU A 54 6.29 -9.62 0.08
C GLU A 54 7.63 -8.96 0.43
N ASP A 55 7.75 -8.49 1.67
CA ASP A 55 8.99 -7.89 2.17
C ASP A 55 10.05 -8.98 2.41
N VAL A 56 11.04 -9.02 1.53
CA VAL A 56 12.19 -9.92 1.62
C VAL A 56 13.45 -9.05 1.70
N PRO A 57 14.22 -9.13 2.79
CA PRO A 57 15.41 -8.29 2.96
C PRO A 57 16.42 -8.46 1.83
N TYR A 58 16.85 -7.35 1.24
CA TYR A 58 17.85 -7.29 0.15
C TYR A 58 17.49 -8.18 -1.04
N ASN A 59 16.21 -8.21 -1.42
CA ASN A 59 15.74 -9.07 -2.49
C ASN A 59 16.20 -8.59 -3.88
N GLY A 60 17.23 -9.25 -4.41
CA GLY A 60 17.66 -9.16 -5.81
C GLY A 60 17.29 -10.40 -6.64
N ASP A 61 16.54 -11.34 -6.06
CA ASP A 61 16.21 -12.63 -6.66
C ASP A 61 14.79 -12.59 -7.27
N PRO A 62 14.65 -12.65 -8.60
CA PRO A 62 13.35 -12.54 -9.26
C PRO A 62 12.38 -13.66 -8.85
N ASP A 63 12.88 -14.83 -8.47
CA ASP A 63 12.04 -15.97 -8.09
C ASP A 63 11.38 -15.78 -6.71
N LYS A 64 11.84 -14.78 -5.94
CA LYS A 64 11.27 -14.38 -4.64
C LYS A 64 10.28 -13.23 -4.74
N VAL A 65 10.01 -12.72 -5.94
CA VAL A 65 9.05 -11.63 -6.14
C VAL A 65 7.63 -12.19 -6.11
N ARG A 66 6.95 -12.01 -4.98
CA ARG A 66 5.58 -12.50 -4.76
C ARG A 66 4.64 -11.36 -4.42
N PRO A 67 3.56 -11.11 -5.19
CA PRO A 67 2.61 -10.07 -4.86
C PRO A 67 1.95 -10.30 -3.49
N VAL A 68 1.74 -9.23 -2.72
CA VAL A 68 0.93 -9.33 -1.50
C VAL A 68 -0.55 -9.58 -1.85
N PRO A 69 -1.33 -10.25 -0.99
CA PRO A 69 -2.76 -10.47 -1.23
C PRO A 69 -3.51 -9.14 -1.47
N GLY A 70 -4.29 -9.08 -2.54
CA GLY A 70 -5.09 -7.89 -2.87
C GLY A 70 -4.35 -6.82 -3.68
N ALA A 71 -3.03 -6.95 -3.90
CA ALA A 71 -2.25 -5.95 -4.64
C ALA A 71 -2.81 -5.74 -6.05
N ARG A 72 -3.14 -6.83 -6.76
CA ARG A 72 -3.66 -6.77 -8.12
C ARG A 72 -5.01 -6.03 -8.17
N GLU A 73 -5.94 -6.41 -7.30
CA GLU A 73 -7.27 -5.84 -7.22
C GLU A 73 -7.23 -4.36 -6.84
N ALA A 74 -6.32 -3.97 -5.95
CA ALA A 74 -6.11 -2.57 -5.59
C ALA A 74 -5.58 -1.76 -6.78
N LEU A 75 -4.56 -2.25 -7.49
CA LEU A 75 -4.02 -1.58 -8.68
C LEU A 75 -5.07 -1.44 -9.79
N ASP A 76 -5.89 -2.47 -10.01
CA ASP A 76 -6.96 -2.43 -11.00
C ASP A 76 -8.02 -1.36 -10.65
N ARG A 77 -8.38 -1.22 -9.37
CA ARG A 77 -9.29 -0.15 -8.91
C ARG A 77 -8.69 1.25 -9.08
N LEU A 78 -7.40 1.42 -8.78
CA LEU A 78 -6.73 2.72 -8.95
C LEU A 78 -6.67 3.12 -10.43
N ARG A 79 -6.39 2.17 -11.32
CA ARG A 79 -6.42 2.40 -12.78
C ARG A 79 -7.83 2.73 -13.27
N ALA A 80 -8.84 2.00 -12.80
CA ALA A 80 -10.24 2.27 -13.14
C ALA A 80 -10.72 3.64 -12.65
N ALA A 81 -10.12 4.15 -11.56
CA ALA A 81 -10.35 5.51 -11.06
C ALA A 81 -9.62 6.60 -11.87
N GLY A 82 -8.86 6.24 -12.92
CA GLY A 82 -8.14 7.19 -13.77
C GLY A 82 -6.84 7.72 -13.19
N LEU A 83 -6.30 7.10 -12.13
CA LEU A 83 -5.09 7.55 -11.46
C LEU A 83 -3.84 7.02 -12.18
N ARG A 84 -2.80 7.87 -12.29
CA ARG A 84 -1.47 7.46 -12.74
C ARG A 84 -0.76 6.71 -11.63
N LEU A 85 -0.03 5.64 -11.96
CA LEU A 85 0.68 4.82 -10.98
C LEU A 85 2.19 4.86 -11.25
N ALA A 86 2.98 5.00 -10.20
CA ALA A 86 4.44 4.88 -10.27
C ALA A 86 4.97 4.17 -9.02
N VAL A 87 6.05 3.41 -9.19
CA VAL A 87 6.81 2.82 -8.08
C VAL A 87 7.98 3.74 -7.75
N VAL A 88 8.25 3.95 -6.46
CA VAL A 88 9.32 4.82 -5.95
C VAL A 88 10.26 4.09 -5.01
#